data_AF-A0A3S1KQT8-F1
#
_entry.id   AF-A0A3S1KQT8-F1
#
_cell.length_a   1.000
_cell.length_b   1.000
_cell.length_c   1.000
_cell.angle_alpha   90.00
_cell.angle_beta   90.00
_cell.angle_gamma   90.00
#
_symmetry.space_group_name_H-M   'P 1'
#
loop_
_entity.id
_entity.type
_entity.pdbx_description
1 polymer ?
#
loop_
_entity_poly.entity_id
_entity_poly.type
_entity_poly.pdbx_seq_one_letter_code
_entity_poly.pdbx_strand_id
1 'polypeptide(L)'
;MWLVLRANDSDQNTWLKVFTPPFDPYVELMPHEFGDQLLVLKAQDLDNLTTLKDVYNVGDGIVRTLNGIVAGIMGKSSVEPDGAAEMRQGKLIRHVMLRAETAHFSFGGPSAEFHIVIRDKDGNIVVPPPAPTAAQSRYAASRKDDLLAHALNYCAGEPGWFDLYKAMECLEQAGYGKKDKEMIRFSHTANWFHRHHDTKNPPPANPMDLRDARRLLRGRINHALDDVAKVNATQPASRA
;
A
#
# COMPACT_ATOMS: atom_id res chain seq x y z
N MET A 1 -2.53 9.47 -25.39
CA MET A 1 -1.88 8.70 -24.31
C MET A 1 -2.44 7.29 -24.35
N TRP A 2 -1.65 6.26 -24.06
CA TRP A 2 -2.07 4.86 -24.17
C TRP A 2 -2.23 4.22 -22.80
N LEU A 3 -3.16 3.28 -22.67
CA LEU A 3 -3.34 2.56 -21.41
C LEU A 3 -2.25 1.48 -21.30
N VAL A 4 -1.56 1.43 -20.16
CA VAL A 4 -0.57 0.39 -19.85
C VAL A 4 -1.27 -0.73 -19.10
N LEU A 5 -0.99 -1.96 -19.52
CA LEU A 5 -1.58 -3.17 -18.98
C LEU A 5 -0.57 -3.95 -18.13
N ARG A 6 -1.06 -4.59 -17.08
CA ARG A 6 -0.36 -5.61 -16.31
C ARG A 6 -0.97 -6.96 -16.63
N ALA A 7 -0.13 -7.91 -17.01
CA ALA A 7 -0.51 -9.27 -17.34
C ALA A 7 0.61 -10.24 -16.92
N ASN A 8 0.26 -11.49 -16.65
CA ASN A 8 1.24 -12.58 -16.63
C ASN A 8 1.63 -12.95 -18.08
N ASP A 9 2.73 -13.69 -18.26
CA ASP A 9 3.24 -14.06 -19.59
C ASP A 9 2.21 -14.79 -20.48
N SER A 10 1.36 -15.62 -19.88
CA SER A 10 0.35 -16.37 -20.62
C SER A 10 -0.76 -15.46 -21.15
N ASP A 11 -1.26 -14.56 -20.30
CA ASP A 11 -2.28 -13.57 -20.66
C ASP A 11 -1.74 -12.58 -21.69
N GLN A 12 -0.51 -12.07 -21.50
CA GLN A 12 0.15 -11.18 -22.47
C GLN A 12 0.25 -11.84 -23.85
N ASN A 13 0.77 -13.07 -23.92
CA ASN A 13 0.90 -13.80 -25.19
C ASN A 13 -0.46 -14.10 -25.83
N THR A 14 -1.49 -14.29 -25.03
CA THR A 14 -2.86 -14.50 -25.51
C THR A 14 -3.42 -13.21 -26.09
N TRP A 15 -3.32 -12.11 -25.35
CA TRP A 15 -3.83 -10.80 -25.77
C TRP A 15 -3.14 -10.31 -27.05
N LEU A 16 -1.82 -10.50 -27.18
CA LEU A 16 -1.08 -10.17 -28.40
C LEU A 16 -1.52 -10.98 -29.63
N LYS A 17 -2.12 -12.17 -29.44
CA LYS A 17 -2.66 -13.00 -30.52
C LYS A 17 -4.12 -12.69 -30.85
N VAL A 18 -4.90 -12.32 -29.85
CA VAL A 18 -6.35 -12.09 -29.98
C VAL A 18 -6.65 -10.66 -30.45
N PHE A 19 -5.91 -9.68 -29.95
CA PHE A 19 -6.13 -8.25 -30.22
C PHE A 19 -4.97 -7.69 -31.04
N THR A 20 -4.93 -8.07 -32.32
CA THR A 20 -3.84 -7.72 -33.23
C THR A 20 -4.13 -6.42 -34.00
N PRO A 21 -3.10 -5.58 -34.23
CA PRO A 21 -3.25 -4.44 -35.13
C PRO A 21 -3.57 -4.90 -36.57
N PRO A 22 -4.29 -4.08 -37.36
CA PRO A 22 -4.71 -2.70 -37.09
C PRO A 22 -6.14 -2.56 -36.54
N PHE A 23 -6.76 -3.65 -36.07
CA PHE A 23 -8.17 -3.65 -35.69
C PHE A 23 -8.39 -3.06 -34.29
N ASP A 24 -9.49 -2.33 -34.11
CA ASP A 24 -9.84 -1.75 -32.82
C ASP A 24 -10.65 -2.74 -31.95
N PRO A 25 -10.31 -2.92 -30.66
CA PRO A 25 -9.07 -2.51 -29.99
C PRO A 25 -7.92 -3.51 -30.23
N TYR A 26 -6.68 -3.05 -30.10
CA TYR A 26 -5.49 -3.91 -30.19
C TYR A 26 -4.48 -3.66 -29.09
N VAL A 27 -3.59 -4.63 -28.86
CA VAL A 27 -2.45 -4.48 -27.96
C VAL A 27 -1.12 -4.63 -28.69
N GLU A 28 -0.10 -3.96 -28.17
CA GLU A 28 1.27 -4.10 -28.65
C GLU A 28 2.28 -3.98 -27.50
N LEU A 29 3.50 -4.44 -27.75
CA LEU A 29 4.63 -4.24 -26.85
C LEU A 29 5.43 -3.02 -27.30
N MET A 30 5.55 -2.02 -26.43
CA MET A 30 6.37 -0.84 -26.66
C MET A 30 7.67 -0.93 -25.87
N PRO A 31 8.84 -0.72 -26.50
CA PRO A 31 10.12 -0.64 -25.79
C PRO A 31 10.14 0.55 -24.81
N HIS A 32 10.64 0.33 -23.59
CA HIS A 32 10.83 1.36 -22.58
C HIS A 32 12.32 1.49 -22.22
N GLU A 33 12.75 2.68 -21.78
CA GLU A 33 14.17 3.09 -21.71
C GLU A 33 15.04 2.18 -20.80
N PHE A 34 14.44 1.45 -19.86
CA PHE A 34 15.16 0.55 -18.95
C PHE A 34 15.25 -0.90 -19.46
N GLY A 35 14.90 -1.15 -20.71
CA GLY A 35 14.97 -2.48 -21.34
C GLY A 35 13.74 -3.36 -21.06
N ASP A 36 12.78 -2.86 -20.29
CA ASP A 36 11.46 -3.45 -20.14
C ASP A 36 10.55 -3.11 -21.35
N GLN A 37 9.53 -3.94 -21.57
CA GLN A 37 8.52 -3.71 -22.59
C GLN A 37 7.19 -3.44 -21.90
N LEU A 38 6.48 -2.41 -22.36
CA LEU A 38 5.16 -2.08 -21.88
C LEU A 38 4.12 -2.71 -22.79
N LEU A 39 3.24 -3.54 -22.23
CA LEU A 39 2.02 -3.97 -22.91
C LEU A 39 1.04 -2.80 -22.92
N VAL A 40 0.76 -2.24 -24.08
CA VAL A 40 -0.15 -1.10 -24.22
C VAL A 40 -1.43 -1.51 -24.94
N LEU A 41 -2.56 -0.99 -24.47
CA LEU A 41 -3.84 -1.07 -25.14
C LEU A 41 -4.05 0.20 -25.97
N LYS A 42 -4.39 0.00 -27.24
CA LYS A 42 -4.82 1.04 -28.16
C LYS A 42 -6.27 0.78 -28.52
N ALA A 43 -7.10 1.77 -28.24
CA ALA A 43 -8.52 1.75 -28.51
C ALA A 43 -8.97 3.16 -28.93
N GLN A 44 -9.85 3.27 -29.92
CA GLN A 44 -10.37 4.56 -30.40
C GLN A 44 -11.01 5.40 -29.28
N ASP A 45 -11.66 4.73 -28.33
CA ASP A 45 -12.26 5.35 -27.14
C ASP A 45 -11.23 6.08 -26.24
N LEU A 46 -9.93 5.79 -26.40
CA LEU A 46 -8.84 6.39 -25.63
C LEU A 46 -8.13 7.54 -26.36
N ASP A 47 -8.32 7.69 -27.68
CA ASP A 47 -7.48 8.57 -28.52
C ASP A 47 -7.55 10.06 -28.11
N ASN A 48 -8.72 10.51 -27.67
CA ASN A 48 -8.95 11.90 -27.30
C ASN A 48 -8.72 12.19 -25.80
N LEU A 49 -8.31 11.18 -25.03
CA LEU A 49 -8.11 11.32 -23.59
C LEU A 49 -6.67 11.78 -23.29
N THR A 50 -6.58 12.90 -22.58
CA THR A 50 -5.31 13.59 -22.30
C THR A 50 -4.89 13.50 -20.84
N THR A 51 -5.76 13.03 -19.95
CA THR A 51 -5.45 12.87 -18.52
C THR A 51 -5.33 11.40 -18.14
N LEU A 52 -4.38 11.08 -17.26
CA LEU A 52 -4.15 9.71 -16.77
C LEU A 52 -5.44 9.13 -16.17
N LYS A 53 -6.17 9.95 -15.41
CA LYS A 53 -7.42 9.56 -14.76
C LYS A 53 -8.47 9.14 -15.78
N ASP A 54 -8.64 9.90 -16.86
CA ASP A 54 -9.65 9.61 -17.87
C ASP A 54 -9.27 8.36 -18.68
N VAL A 55 -8.00 8.26 -19.11
CA VAL A 55 -7.47 7.07 -19.79
C VAL A 55 -7.68 5.82 -18.93
N TYR A 56 -7.37 5.91 -17.63
CA TYR A 56 -7.51 4.79 -16.72
C TYR A 56 -8.98 4.41 -16.49
N ASN A 57 -9.86 5.39 -16.24
CA ASN A 57 -11.28 5.12 -15.98
C ASN A 57 -12.00 4.50 -17.19
N VAL A 58 -11.76 5.04 -18.38
CA VAL A 58 -12.33 4.48 -19.63
C VAL A 58 -11.67 3.14 -19.93
N GLY A 59 -10.35 3.06 -19.79
CA GLY A 59 -9.56 1.87 -20.01
C GLY A 59 -9.95 0.68 -19.13
N ASP A 60 -10.30 0.90 -17.86
CA ASP A 60 -10.75 -0.14 -16.93
C ASP A 60 -12.01 -0.85 -17.45
N GLY A 61 -12.97 -0.08 -17.97
CA GLY A 61 -14.18 -0.63 -18.60
C GLY A 61 -13.88 -1.45 -19.85
N ILE A 62 -12.96 -0.97 -20.69
CA ILE A 62 -12.53 -1.69 -21.90
C ILE A 62 -11.85 -3.01 -21.51
N VAL A 63 -10.84 -2.96 -20.63
CA VAL A 63 -10.09 -4.13 -20.18
C VAL A 63 -10.99 -5.18 -19.55
N ARG A 64 -11.98 -4.77 -18.73
CA ARG A 64 -12.98 -5.70 -18.17
C ARG A 64 -13.77 -6.42 -19.26
N THR A 65 -14.15 -5.71 -20.31
CA THR A 65 -14.88 -6.28 -21.46
C THR A 65 -14.00 -7.26 -22.24
N LEU A 66 -12.75 -6.88 -22.52
CA LEU A 66 -11.79 -7.70 -23.24
C LEU A 66 -11.43 -8.99 -22.47
N ASN A 67 -11.24 -8.90 -21.15
CA ASN A 67 -11.06 -10.08 -20.31
C ASN A 67 -12.25 -11.05 -20.43
N GLY A 68 -13.49 -10.54 -20.46
CA GLY A 68 -14.68 -11.36 -20.64
C GLY A 68 -14.69 -12.09 -21.98
N ILE A 69 -14.30 -11.41 -23.07
CA ILE A 69 -14.17 -12.00 -24.40
C ILE A 69 -13.11 -13.10 -24.41
N VAL A 70 -11.89 -12.80 -23.92
CA VAL A 70 -10.79 -13.77 -23.89
C VAL A 70 -11.10 -14.95 -22.99
N ALA A 71 -11.74 -14.73 -21.85
CA ALA A 71 -12.18 -15.81 -20.97
C ALA A 71 -13.21 -16.73 -21.65
N GLY A 72 -14.09 -16.19 -22.51
CA GLY A 72 -15.01 -16.99 -23.32
C GLY A 72 -14.30 -17.89 -24.35
N ILE A 73 -13.14 -17.49 -24.85
CA ILE A 73 -12.35 -18.23 -25.85
C ILE A 73 -11.37 -19.21 -25.19
N MET A 74 -10.69 -18.77 -24.13
CA MET A 74 -9.52 -19.42 -23.53
C MET A 74 -9.78 -19.96 -22.11
N GLY A 75 -10.99 -19.76 -21.57
CA GLY A 75 -11.44 -20.22 -20.25
C GLY A 75 -11.06 -19.29 -19.08
N LYS A 76 -10.07 -18.42 -19.24
CA LYS A 76 -9.67 -17.42 -18.24
C LYS A 76 -8.93 -16.24 -18.88
N SER A 77 -9.04 -15.07 -18.26
CA SER A 77 -8.11 -13.95 -18.48
C SER A 77 -8.14 -12.99 -17.29
N SER A 78 -6.98 -12.42 -16.95
CA SER A 78 -6.81 -11.59 -15.75
C SER A 78 -5.92 -10.37 -15.98
N VAL A 79 -6.05 -9.74 -17.14
CA VAL A 79 -5.28 -8.53 -17.46
C VAL A 79 -5.86 -7.32 -16.73
N GLU A 80 -5.00 -6.46 -16.18
CA GLU A 80 -5.40 -5.31 -15.38
C GLU A 80 -4.85 -4.00 -15.94
N PRO A 81 -5.58 -2.87 -15.83
CA PRO A 81 -5.02 -1.56 -16.09
C PRO A 81 -4.01 -1.18 -15.01
N ASP A 82 -2.81 -0.79 -15.42
CA ASP A 82 -1.68 -0.49 -14.53
C ASP A 82 -1.30 0.99 -14.53
N GLY A 83 -1.65 1.70 -15.60
CA GLY A 83 -1.39 3.12 -15.73
C GLY A 83 -1.58 3.60 -17.15
N ALA A 84 -0.83 4.62 -17.53
CA ALA A 84 -0.82 5.11 -18.90
C ALA A 84 0.60 5.45 -19.36
N ALA A 85 0.82 5.48 -20.67
CA ALA A 85 2.08 5.88 -21.26
C ALA A 85 1.89 6.90 -22.37
N GLU A 86 2.84 7.81 -22.53
CA GLU A 86 2.84 8.79 -23.61
C GLU A 86 4.24 8.98 -24.19
N MET A 87 4.32 9.35 -25.46
CA MET A 87 5.56 9.83 -26.05
C MET A 87 5.74 11.30 -25.74
N ARG A 88 6.84 11.66 -25.08
CA ARG A 88 7.24 13.03 -24.84
C ARG A 88 8.69 13.23 -25.28
N GLN A 89 8.92 14.10 -26.26
CA GLN A 89 10.26 14.40 -26.80
C GLN A 89 11.03 13.13 -27.23
N GLY A 90 10.33 12.18 -27.85
CA GLY A 90 10.95 10.92 -28.31
C GLY A 90 11.18 9.87 -27.22
N LYS A 91 10.79 10.15 -25.96
CA LYS A 91 10.88 9.21 -24.84
C LYS A 91 9.50 8.68 -24.46
N LEU A 92 9.40 7.39 -24.16
CA LEU A 92 8.19 6.79 -23.63
C LEU A 92 8.14 7.04 -22.12
N ILE A 93 7.18 7.84 -21.67
CA ILE A 93 6.96 8.17 -20.27
C ILE A 93 5.81 7.31 -19.74
N ARG A 94 6.07 6.50 -18.70
CA ARG A 94 5.05 5.73 -17.98
C ARG A 94 4.55 6.48 -16.76
N HIS A 95 3.22 6.60 -16.66
CA HIS A 95 2.48 7.15 -15.53
C HIS A 95 1.83 5.99 -14.77
N VAL A 96 2.16 5.82 -13.49
CA VAL A 96 1.62 4.74 -12.65
C VAL A 96 0.52 5.28 -11.75
N MET A 97 -0.59 4.56 -11.64
CA MET A 97 -1.69 4.92 -10.74
C MET A 97 -1.62 4.12 -9.44
N LEU A 98 -1.31 4.80 -8.33
CA LEU A 98 -1.33 4.20 -7.00
C LEU A 98 -2.72 4.37 -6.39
N ARG A 99 -3.48 3.28 -6.24
CA ARG A 99 -4.77 3.30 -5.50
C ARG A 99 -4.48 3.35 -3.99
N ALA A 100 -4.99 4.36 -3.31
CA ALA A 100 -4.70 4.64 -1.91
C ALA A 100 -5.45 3.74 -0.90
N GLU A 101 -6.28 2.79 -1.33
CA GLU A 101 -7.25 2.15 -0.42
C GLU A 101 -6.67 1.10 0.52
N THR A 102 -5.46 0.58 0.30
CA THR A 102 -4.69 -0.13 1.34
C THR A 102 -3.25 -0.32 0.87
N ALA A 103 -2.46 0.76 0.85
CA ALA A 103 -1.03 0.64 0.63
C ALA A 103 -0.34 0.24 1.95
N HIS A 104 -0.43 -1.04 2.31
CA HIS A 104 0.43 -1.61 3.34
C HIS A 104 1.77 -1.99 2.69
N PHE A 105 2.70 -1.04 2.68
CA PHE A 105 4.07 -1.32 2.28
C PHE A 105 4.79 -2.06 3.41
N SER A 106 5.16 -3.31 3.17
CA SER A 106 6.17 -4.03 3.95
C SER A 106 7.41 -4.21 3.11
N PHE A 107 8.40 -3.32 3.25
CA PHE A 107 9.68 -3.44 2.58
C PHE A 107 10.65 -4.26 3.44
N GLY A 108 10.96 -5.47 2.99
CA GLY A 108 12.11 -6.25 3.45
C GLY A 108 13.28 -6.05 2.50
N GLY A 109 13.91 -4.86 2.53
CA GLY A 109 15.05 -4.45 1.70
C GLY A 109 14.78 -4.27 0.19
N PRO A 110 15.79 -3.82 -0.61
CA PRO A 110 16.43 -2.51 -0.53
C PRO A 110 15.43 -1.38 -0.86
N SER A 111 15.67 -0.19 -0.32
CA SER A 111 14.78 0.97 -0.44
C SER A 111 14.54 1.38 -1.90
N ALA A 112 13.31 1.24 -2.38
CA ALA A 112 12.85 1.94 -3.58
C ALA A 112 12.59 3.41 -3.21
N GLU A 113 13.34 4.32 -3.82
CA GLU A 113 13.15 5.76 -3.67
C GLU A 113 12.20 6.25 -4.79
N PHE A 114 11.09 6.88 -4.40
CA PHE A 114 10.12 7.43 -5.34
C PHE A 114 10.17 8.96 -5.25
N HIS A 115 10.48 9.63 -6.37
CA HIS A 115 10.40 11.08 -6.48
C HIS A 115 9.07 11.48 -7.14
N ILE A 116 8.14 12.05 -6.37
CA ILE A 116 6.90 12.60 -6.89
C ILE A 116 7.13 14.07 -7.25
N VAL A 117 7.08 14.40 -8.55
CA VAL A 117 7.17 15.78 -9.04
C VAL A 117 5.77 16.29 -9.34
N ILE A 118 5.26 17.19 -8.49
CA ILE A 118 3.97 17.85 -8.69
C ILE A 118 4.21 19.07 -9.59
N ARG A 119 3.36 19.30 -10.59
CA ARG A 119 3.41 20.50 -11.44
C ARG A 119 2.10 21.29 -11.35
N ASP A 120 2.19 22.62 -11.44
CA ASP A 120 1.02 23.49 -11.51
C ASP A 120 0.40 23.51 -12.92
N LYS A 121 -0.70 24.26 -13.06
CA LYS A 121 -1.41 24.48 -14.32
C LYS A 121 -0.56 25.13 -15.43
N ASP A 122 0.53 25.79 -15.05
CA ASP A 122 1.47 26.47 -15.95
C ASP A 122 2.72 25.61 -16.23
N GLY A 123 2.76 24.38 -15.69
CA GLY A 123 3.83 23.40 -15.91
C GLY A 123 5.04 23.55 -14.97
N ASN A 124 5.00 24.47 -14.01
CA ASN A 124 6.08 24.67 -13.05
C ASN A 124 6.06 23.60 -11.97
N ILE A 125 7.23 23.18 -11.49
CA ILE A 125 7.32 22.25 -10.36
C ILE A 125 6.79 22.93 -9.10
N VAL A 126 5.71 22.38 -8.56
CA VAL A 126 5.18 22.74 -7.25
C VAL A 126 5.96 21.94 -6.22
N VAL A 127 6.86 22.62 -5.52
CA VAL A 127 7.45 22.06 -4.31
C VAL A 127 6.43 22.29 -3.20
N PRO A 128 5.75 21.25 -2.68
CA PRO A 128 4.88 21.44 -1.53
C PRO A 128 5.72 21.98 -0.37
N PRO A 129 5.15 22.84 0.49
CA PRO A 129 5.86 23.32 1.67
C PRO A 129 6.32 22.10 2.50
N PRO A 130 7.50 22.17 3.13
CA PRO A 130 8.00 21.07 3.95
C PRO A 130 6.96 20.68 5.00
N ALA A 131 6.49 19.44 4.93
CA ALA A 131 5.56 18.87 5.90
C ALA A 131 6.22 17.68 6.60
N PRO A 132 5.96 17.47 7.89
CA PRO A 132 6.49 16.32 8.60
C PRO A 132 5.96 15.03 7.98
N THR A 133 6.85 14.09 7.72
CA THR A 133 6.49 12.72 7.31
C THR A 133 5.70 12.02 8.41
N ALA A 134 5.02 10.91 8.09
CA ALA A 134 4.36 10.07 9.10
C ALA A 134 5.34 9.61 10.20
N ALA A 135 6.58 9.27 9.82
CA ALA A 135 7.61 8.88 10.78
C ALA A 135 7.99 10.03 11.73
N GLN A 136 8.22 11.23 11.19
CA GLN A 136 8.51 12.42 12.00
C GLN A 136 7.34 12.80 12.91
N SER A 137 6.10 12.68 12.41
CA SER A 137 4.89 12.95 13.18
C SER A 137 4.70 11.97 14.33
N ARG A 138 4.91 10.66 14.08
CA ARG A 138 4.85 9.62 15.11
C ARG A 138 5.97 9.75 16.15
N TYR A 139 7.17 10.14 15.73
CA TYR A 139 8.27 10.45 16.65
C TYR A 139 7.94 11.65 17.54
N ALA A 140 7.39 12.72 16.97
CA ALA A 140 6.94 13.87 17.76
C ALA A 140 5.79 13.50 18.72
N ALA A 141 4.89 12.60 18.32
CA ALA A 141 3.81 12.09 19.16
C ALA A 141 4.33 11.23 20.33
N SER A 142 5.29 10.34 20.09
CA SER A 142 5.86 9.51 21.16
C SER A 142 6.61 10.33 22.21
N ARG A 143 7.17 11.48 21.84
CA ARG A 143 7.81 12.42 22.78
C ARG A 143 6.82 13.12 23.72
N LYS A 144 5.51 13.03 23.46
CA LYS A 144 4.44 13.63 24.28
C LYS A 144 3.72 12.62 25.16
N ASP A 145 3.97 11.32 24.96
CA ASP A 145 3.33 10.24 25.70
C ASP A 145 4.38 9.16 26.04
N ASP A 146 4.81 9.16 27.30
CA ASP A 146 5.84 8.24 27.79
C ASP A 146 5.41 6.77 27.66
N LEU A 147 4.12 6.47 27.79
CA LEU A 147 3.61 5.11 27.67
C LEU A 147 3.69 4.62 26.22
N LEU A 148 3.34 5.47 25.25
CA LEU A 148 3.52 5.14 23.83
C LEU A 148 5.00 5.05 23.45
N ALA A 149 5.87 5.86 24.04
CA ALA A 149 7.33 5.74 23.86
C ALA A 149 7.85 4.40 24.41
N HIS A 150 7.41 3.98 25.59
CA HIS A 150 7.76 2.67 26.16
C HIS A 150 7.21 1.52 25.32
N ALA A 151 5.97 1.62 24.83
CA ALA A 151 5.37 0.62 23.95
C ALA A 151 6.19 0.44 22.66
N LEU A 152 6.66 1.53 22.05
CA LEU A 152 7.56 1.50 20.89
C LEU A 152 8.88 0.79 21.22
N ASN A 153 9.50 1.13 22.35
CA ASN A 153 10.78 0.57 22.76
C ASN A 153 10.70 -0.94 22.99
N TYR A 154 9.64 -1.44 23.64
CA TYR A 154 9.41 -2.87 23.81
C TYR A 154 9.10 -3.59 22.47
N CYS A 155 8.57 -2.89 21.47
CA CYS A 155 8.29 -3.47 20.15
C CYS A 155 9.45 -3.38 19.14
N ALA A 156 10.58 -2.78 19.53
CA ALA A 156 11.74 -2.59 18.66
C ALA A 156 12.49 -3.90 18.37
N GLY A 157 13.15 -4.00 17.21
CA GLY A 157 13.96 -5.16 16.82
C GLY A 157 13.14 -6.43 16.57
N GLU A 158 13.48 -7.53 17.24
CA GLU A 158 12.79 -8.83 17.13
C GLU A 158 12.20 -9.25 18.49
N PRO A 159 11.17 -8.55 19.00
CA PRO A 159 10.69 -8.72 20.37
C PRO A 159 10.09 -10.11 20.60
N GLY A 160 10.30 -10.64 21.80
CA GLY A 160 9.70 -11.89 22.25
C GLY A 160 8.31 -11.70 22.86
N TRP A 161 7.70 -12.78 23.36
CA TRP A 161 6.38 -12.72 24.02
C TRP A 161 6.36 -11.82 25.26
N PHE A 162 7.45 -11.79 26.03
CA PHE A 162 7.60 -10.88 27.17
C PHE A 162 7.52 -9.42 26.73
N ASP A 163 8.34 -9.02 25.76
CA ASP A 163 8.41 -7.63 25.32
C ASP A 163 7.08 -7.18 24.69
N LEU A 164 6.47 -8.04 23.86
CA LEU A 164 5.16 -7.76 23.29
C LEU A 164 4.06 -7.61 24.35
N TYR A 165 4.12 -8.39 25.43
CA TYR A 165 3.20 -8.25 26.56
C TYR A 165 3.40 -6.90 27.27
N LYS A 166 4.64 -6.50 27.55
CA LYS A 166 4.95 -5.18 28.15
C LYS A 166 4.53 -4.03 27.24
N ALA A 167 4.73 -4.17 25.93
CA ALA A 167 4.29 -3.18 24.95
C ALA A 167 2.76 -3.02 24.95
N MET A 168 2.03 -4.14 25.05
CA MET A 168 0.58 -4.14 25.19
C MET A 168 0.13 -3.46 26.48
N GLU A 169 0.75 -3.75 27.64
CA GLU A 169 0.41 -3.09 28.90
C GLU A 169 0.57 -1.56 28.81
N CYS A 170 1.65 -1.09 28.19
CA CYS A 170 1.88 0.34 27.98
C CYS A 170 0.79 0.94 27.07
N LEU A 171 0.42 0.24 26.00
CA LEU A 171 -0.64 0.68 25.09
C LEU A 171 -2.03 0.73 25.78
N GLU A 172 -2.34 -0.24 26.65
CA GLU A 172 -3.58 -0.24 27.44
C GLU A 172 -3.61 0.94 28.41
N GLN A 173 -2.50 1.19 29.12
CA GLN A 173 -2.38 2.31 30.06
C GLN A 173 -2.47 3.67 29.36
N ALA A 174 -2.01 3.77 28.11
CA ALA A 174 -2.17 4.96 27.28
C ALA A 174 -3.61 5.17 26.77
N GLY A 175 -4.54 4.27 27.08
CA GLY A 175 -5.95 4.35 26.67
C GLY A 175 -6.25 3.75 25.29
N TYR A 176 -5.27 3.10 24.64
CA TYR A 176 -5.39 2.52 23.30
C TYR A 176 -5.61 1.00 23.31
N GLY A 177 -5.88 0.43 24.48
CA GLY A 177 -6.06 -1.01 24.75
C GLY A 177 -7.37 -1.64 24.30
N LYS A 178 -7.90 -1.31 23.11
CA LYS A 178 -9.21 -1.81 22.68
C LYS A 178 -9.20 -3.35 22.53
N LYS A 179 -10.02 -4.03 23.34
CA LYS A 179 -10.14 -5.50 23.35
C LYS A 179 -11.07 -6.00 22.25
N ASP A 180 -10.52 -6.17 21.05
CA ASP A 180 -11.18 -6.95 20.00
C ASP A 180 -10.73 -8.42 20.01
N LYS A 181 -11.32 -9.23 19.12
CA LYS A 181 -11.06 -10.68 19.05
C LYS A 181 -9.57 -11.00 18.86
N GLU A 182 -8.83 -10.19 18.10
CA GLU A 182 -7.40 -10.40 17.88
C GLU A 182 -6.59 -10.02 19.11
N MET A 183 -6.90 -8.89 19.76
CA MET A 183 -6.24 -8.49 21.01
C MET A 183 -6.52 -9.44 22.17
N ILE A 184 -7.73 -10.02 22.23
CA ILE A 184 -8.07 -11.09 23.20
C ILE A 184 -7.21 -12.33 22.92
N ARG A 185 -7.16 -12.77 21.65
CA ARG A 185 -6.32 -13.91 21.24
C ARG A 185 -4.86 -13.67 21.58
N PHE A 186 -4.33 -12.50 21.23
CA PHE A 186 -2.97 -12.08 21.58
C PHE A 186 -2.75 -12.15 23.08
N SER A 187 -3.63 -11.55 23.89
CA SER A 187 -3.46 -11.47 25.35
C SER A 187 -3.41 -12.85 25.99
N HIS A 188 -4.30 -13.76 25.56
CA HIS A 188 -4.31 -15.14 26.05
C HIS A 188 -3.03 -15.89 25.64
N THR A 189 -2.60 -15.76 24.39
CA THR A 189 -1.37 -16.39 23.90
C THR A 189 -0.12 -15.84 24.58
N ALA A 190 0.02 -14.52 24.63
CA ALA A 190 1.16 -13.84 25.25
C ALA A 190 1.25 -14.16 26.74
N ASN A 191 0.12 -14.15 27.48
CA ASN A 191 0.11 -14.47 28.90
C ASN A 191 0.58 -15.92 29.17
N TRP A 192 0.18 -16.88 28.34
CA TRP A 192 0.64 -18.27 28.44
C TRP A 192 2.16 -18.40 28.23
N PHE A 193 2.70 -17.78 27.18
CA PHE A 193 4.14 -17.85 26.86
C PHE A 193 5.02 -16.94 27.73
N HIS A 194 4.45 -15.88 28.31
CA HIS A 194 5.14 -14.95 29.20
C HIS A 194 5.31 -15.51 30.62
N ARG A 195 4.28 -16.13 31.20
CA ARG A 195 4.26 -16.49 32.63
C ARG A 195 4.68 -17.92 32.97
N HIS A 196 5.45 -18.58 32.09
CA HIS A 196 5.81 -20.01 32.19
C HIS A 196 4.60 -20.93 32.41
N HIS A 197 3.96 -21.39 31.33
CA HIS A 197 3.03 -22.53 31.32
C HIS A 197 2.11 -22.65 32.56
N ASP A 198 1.43 -21.55 32.92
CA ASP A 198 0.42 -21.57 33.98
C ASP A 198 -0.74 -22.45 33.50
N THR A 199 -0.78 -23.69 33.97
CA THR A 199 -1.76 -24.73 33.58
C THR A 199 -3.22 -24.30 33.78
N LYS A 200 -3.46 -23.22 34.51
CA LYS A 200 -4.80 -22.63 34.72
C LYS A 200 -5.34 -21.91 33.49
N ASN A 201 -4.49 -21.42 32.58
CA ASN A 201 -4.90 -20.62 31.42
C ASN A 201 -4.30 -21.17 30.12
N PRO A 202 -4.77 -22.32 29.62
CA PRO A 202 -4.23 -22.93 28.41
C PRO A 202 -4.33 -21.98 27.21
N PRO A 203 -3.43 -22.11 26.23
CA PRO A 203 -3.46 -21.27 25.04
C PRO A 203 -4.77 -21.50 24.29
N PRO A 204 -5.27 -20.48 23.57
CA PRO A 204 -6.48 -20.64 22.75
C PRO A 204 -6.23 -21.70 21.67
N ALA A 205 -7.29 -22.34 21.18
CA ALA A 205 -7.22 -23.44 20.20
C ALA A 205 -6.35 -23.10 18.96
N ASN A 206 -6.35 -21.82 18.56
CA ASN A 206 -5.46 -21.26 17.55
C ASN A 206 -4.60 -20.16 18.19
N PRO A 207 -3.46 -20.49 18.83
CA PRO A 207 -2.58 -19.49 19.41
C PRO A 207 -2.00 -18.61 18.31
N MET A 208 -1.85 -17.32 18.61
CA MET A 208 -1.22 -16.39 17.68
C MET A 208 0.27 -16.73 17.56
N ASP A 209 0.82 -16.77 16.35
CA ASP A 209 2.27 -16.89 16.20
C ASP A 209 2.97 -15.56 16.50
N LEU A 210 4.27 -15.63 16.76
CA LEU A 210 5.05 -14.47 17.19
C LEU A 210 5.17 -13.40 16.08
N ARG A 211 5.16 -13.79 14.80
CA ARG A 211 5.23 -12.85 13.67
C ARG A 211 3.93 -12.06 13.56
N ASP A 212 2.79 -12.74 13.66
CA ASP A 212 1.48 -12.10 13.67
C ASP A 212 1.29 -11.23 14.91
N ALA A 213 1.76 -11.66 16.07
CA ALA A 213 1.75 -10.86 17.29
C ALA A 213 2.57 -9.57 17.16
N ARG A 214 3.78 -9.65 16.60
CA ARG A 214 4.61 -8.47 16.27
C ARG A 214 3.89 -7.52 15.33
N ARG A 215 3.30 -8.07 14.25
CA ARG A 215 2.57 -7.28 13.25
C ARG A 215 1.38 -6.57 13.88
N LEU A 216 0.59 -7.28 14.68
CA LEU A 216 -0.58 -6.74 15.37
C LEU A 216 -0.18 -5.59 16.30
N LEU A 217 0.77 -5.80 17.21
CA LEU A 217 1.13 -4.79 18.22
C LEU A 217 1.77 -3.55 17.59
N ARG A 218 2.66 -3.73 16.61
CA ARG A 218 3.22 -2.59 15.85
C ARG A 218 2.16 -1.79 15.13
N GLY A 219 1.17 -2.47 14.54
CA GLY A 219 0.02 -1.83 13.92
C GLY A 219 -0.77 -0.97 14.91
N ARG A 220 -1.06 -1.50 16.09
CA ARG A 220 -1.81 -0.78 17.15
C ARG A 220 -1.06 0.42 17.71
N ILE A 221 0.24 0.27 17.97
CA ILE A 221 1.09 1.36 18.45
C ILE A 221 1.16 2.49 17.41
N ASN A 222 1.35 2.15 16.13
CA ASN A 222 1.36 3.15 15.05
C ASN A 222 0.02 3.89 14.93
N HIS A 223 -1.10 3.18 15.07
CA HIS A 223 -2.43 3.81 15.06
C HIS A 223 -2.60 4.77 16.24
N ALA A 224 -2.18 4.38 17.45
CA ALA A 224 -2.24 5.24 18.62
C ALA A 224 -1.41 6.53 18.43
N LEU A 225 -0.20 6.40 17.90
CA LEU A 225 0.66 7.54 17.59
C LEU A 225 0.07 8.45 16.50
N ASP A 226 -0.61 7.89 15.51
CA ASP A 226 -1.32 8.66 14.49
C ASP A 226 -2.50 9.44 15.09
N ASP A 227 -3.23 8.85 16.02
CA ASP A 227 -4.32 9.54 16.73
C ASP A 227 -3.80 10.70 17.57
N VAL A 228 -2.72 10.49 18.33
CA VAL A 228 -2.05 11.57 19.07
C VAL A 228 -1.55 12.66 18.12
N ALA A 229 -0.93 12.30 17.00
CA ALA A 229 -0.44 13.26 16.01
C ALA A 229 -1.58 14.10 15.41
N LYS A 230 -2.73 13.47 15.11
CA LYS A 230 -3.93 14.16 14.60
C LYS A 230 -4.49 15.15 15.61
N VAL A 231 -4.71 14.75 16.86
CA VAL A 231 -5.23 15.63 17.92
C VAL A 231 -4.36 16.86 18.10
N ASN A 232 -3.03 16.68 18.02
CA ASN A 232 -2.08 17.77 18.10
C ASN A 232 -2.07 18.70 16.88
N ALA A 233 -2.45 18.23 15.69
CA ALA A 233 -2.57 19.06 14.51
C ALA A 233 -3.83 19.96 14.55
N THR A 234 -4.89 19.52 15.25
CA THR A 234 -6.16 20.25 15.37
C THR A 234 -6.20 21.26 16.52
N GLN A 235 -5.26 21.21 17.47
CA GLN A 235 -5.09 22.22 18.51
C GLN A 235 -3.99 23.20 18.09
N PRO A 236 -4.31 24.40 17.55
CA PRO A 236 -3.27 25.39 17.30
C PRO A 236 -2.67 25.78 18.65
N ALA A 237 -1.33 25.85 18.71
CA ALA A 237 -0.60 26.30 19.87
C ALA A 237 -1.19 27.63 20.38
N SER A 238 -1.93 27.59 21.48
CA SER A 238 -2.25 28.78 22.23
C SER A 238 -0.91 29.34 22.71
N ARG A 239 -0.58 30.52 22.18
CA ARG A 239 0.62 31.32 22.49
C ARG A 239 0.94 31.30 23.99
N ALA A 240 2.21 31.03 24.29
CA ALA A 240 2.92 31.61 25.43
C ALA A 240 3.90 32.63 24.87
#